data_AF-A0A4U9VTJ4-F1
#
_entry.id   AF-A0A4U9VTJ4-F1
#
_cell.length_a   1.000
_cell.length_b   1.000
_cell.length_c   1.000
_cell.angle_alpha   90.00
_cell.angle_beta   90.00
_cell.angle_gamma   90.00
#
_symmetry.space_group_name_H-M   'P 1'
#
loop_
_entity.id
_entity.type
_entity.pdbx_description
1 polymer ?
#
loop_
_entity_poly.entity_id
_entity_poly.type
_entity_poly.pdbx_seq_one_letter_code
_entity_poly.pdbx_strand_id
1 'polypeptide(L)'
;MFFALVANDRPAFDKLLAWTENNLASGDLSAHLPAWLWGQDDNKAWKVLDSNSAADADLWIAYNLLEAGRLWQSRRYQTLGTLLLQRIGREEVANIPGLGLVLLPGKMGFVAEDRWRLNPSYLPAAVAGPLCPIERAVASDAENQPTVIAGNGSARIFPRLGRVAIGQRLAARSRQTQYRQL
;
A
#
# COMPACT_ATOMS: atom_id res chain seq x y z
N MET A 1 2.61 -13.91 10.73
CA MET A 1 1.98 -13.29 11.92
C MET A 1 0.50 -13.67 12.02
N PHE A 2 -0.31 -13.45 10.98
CA PHE A 2 -1.72 -13.83 10.95
C PHE A 2 -2.02 -15.24 11.49
N PHE A 3 -1.35 -16.27 10.98
CA PHE A 3 -1.61 -17.65 11.44
C PHE A 3 -1.25 -17.87 12.92
N ALA A 4 -0.20 -17.22 13.42
CA ALA A 4 0.14 -17.29 14.85
C ALA A 4 -0.94 -16.63 15.70
N LEU A 5 -1.51 -15.50 15.25
CA LEU A 5 -2.65 -14.85 15.89
C LEU A 5 -3.89 -15.78 15.91
N VAL A 6 -4.25 -16.36 14.77
CA VAL A 6 -5.40 -17.27 14.64
C VAL A 6 -5.23 -18.51 15.53
N ALA A 7 -4.01 -19.04 15.62
CA ALA A 7 -3.69 -20.19 16.46
C ALA A 7 -3.55 -19.84 17.96
N ASN A 8 -3.70 -18.55 18.34
CA ASN A 8 -3.42 -18.04 19.68
C ASN A 8 -1.97 -18.34 20.15
N ASP A 9 -1.02 -18.45 19.22
CA ASP A 9 0.40 -18.73 19.46
C ASP A 9 1.18 -17.41 19.59
N ARG A 10 1.09 -16.82 20.78
CA ARG A 10 1.79 -15.57 21.09
C ARG A 10 3.32 -15.69 21.00
N PRO A 11 3.98 -16.76 21.50
CA PRO A 11 5.43 -16.92 21.32
C PRO A 11 5.88 -16.91 19.85
N ALA A 12 5.18 -17.61 18.96
CA ALA A 12 5.50 -17.57 17.53
C ALA A 12 5.25 -16.19 16.92
N PHE A 13 4.16 -15.52 17.34
CA PHE A 13 3.86 -14.15 16.90
C PHE A 13 5.00 -13.18 17.28
N ASP A 14 5.45 -13.22 18.53
CA ASP A 14 6.54 -12.36 19.03
C ASP A 14 7.87 -12.64 18.31
N LYS A 15 8.17 -13.92 18.03
CA LYS A 15 9.36 -14.30 17.27
C LYS A 15 9.34 -13.76 15.84
N LEU A 16 8.19 -13.87 15.16
CA LEU A 16 8.01 -13.33 13.81
C LEU A 16 8.13 -11.81 13.80
N LEU A 17 7.45 -11.13 14.73
CA LEU A 17 7.51 -9.67 14.86
C LEU A 17 8.94 -9.17 15.10
N ALA A 18 9.66 -9.78 16.05
CA ALA A 18 11.03 -9.40 16.35
C ALA A 18 11.97 -9.61 15.15
N TRP A 19 11.77 -10.69 14.38
CA TRP A 19 12.57 -10.89 13.16
C TRP A 19 12.25 -9.84 12.09
N THR A 20 10.96 -9.57 11.85
CA THR A 20 10.49 -8.55 10.90
C THR A 20 11.07 -7.17 11.25
N GLU A 21 10.96 -6.75 12.50
CA GLU A 21 11.47 -5.45 12.97
C GLU A 21 12.98 -5.33 12.74
N ASN A 22 13.76 -6.32 13.19
CA ASN A 22 15.22 -6.26 13.12
C ASN A 22 15.78 -6.40 11.71
N ASN A 23 15.14 -7.17 10.83
CA ASN A 23 15.72 -7.53 9.52
C ASN A 23 15.08 -6.78 8.35
N LEU A 24 13.82 -6.38 8.47
CA LEU A 24 13.08 -5.70 7.40
C LEU A 24 12.84 -4.22 7.68
N ALA A 25 12.77 -3.81 8.95
CA ALA A 25 12.46 -2.43 9.35
C ALA A 25 13.61 -1.74 10.11
N SER A 26 14.85 -2.17 9.87
CA SER A 26 16.06 -1.55 10.47
C SER A 26 16.03 -1.45 11.99
N GLY A 27 15.37 -2.40 12.67
CA GLY A 27 15.24 -2.43 14.13
C GLY A 27 14.10 -1.58 14.69
N ASP A 28 13.32 -0.88 13.86
CA ASP A 28 12.22 -0.05 14.32
C ASP A 28 11.08 -0.02 13.29
N LEU A 29 10.07 -0.87 13.52
CA LEU A 29 8.87 -0.95 12.69
C LEU A 29 7.91 0.24 12.92
N SER A 30 8.12 1.04 13.97
CA SER A 30 7.39 2.30 14.16
C SER A 30 7.97 3.42 13.27
N ALA A 31 9.26 3.33 12.94
CA ALA A 31 9.98 4.30 12.14
C ALA A 31 10.05 3.96 10.64
N HIS A 32 9.89 2.70 10.25
CA HIS A 32 10.08 2.26 8.86
C HIS A 32 9.00 1.29 8.39
N LEU A 33 8.58 1.41 7.12
CA LEU A 33 7.91 0.31 6.43
C LEU A 33 8.92 -0.82 6.18
N PRO A 34 8.53 -2.09 6.37
CA PRO A 34 9.43 -3.22 6.18
C PRO A 34 9.80 -3.38 4.70
N ALA A 35 11.07 -3.70 4.46
CA ALA A 35 11.57 -4.12 3.16
C ALA A 35 10.83 -5.37 2.67
N TRP A 36 10.39 -5.39 1.41
CA TRP A 36 9.61 -6.50 0.86
C TRP A 36 10.46 -7.74 0.56
N LEU A 37 11.77 -7.57 0.33
CA LEU A 37 12.64 -8.66 -0.08
C LEU A 37 13.93 -8.71 0.73
N TRP A 38 14.14 -9.86 1.37
CA TRP A 38 15.33 -10.20 2.14
C TRP A 38 15.82 -11.59 1.74
N GLY A 39 17.13 -11.77 1.68
CA GLY A 39 17.72 -13.04 1.26
C GLY A 39 19.24 -12.99 1.19
N GLN A 40 19.82 -14.02 0.60
CA GLN A 40 21.26 -14.11 0.38
C GLN A 40 21.62 -13.38 -0.92
N ASP A 41 22.55 -12.44 -0.87
CA ASP A 41 23.07 -11.73 -2.03
C ASP A 41 24.17 -12.51 -2.77
N ASP A 42 24.68 -11.95 -3.88
CA ASP A 42 25.71 -12.59 -4.70
C ASP A 42 27.02 -12.84 -3.93
N ASN A 43 27.28 -12.06 -2.87
CA ASN A 43 28.44 -12.23 -1.98
C ASN A 43 28.20 -13.22 -0.84
N LYS A 44 27.08 -13.97 -0.89
CA LYS A 44 26.64 -14.92 0.14
C LYS A 44 26.28 -14.28 1.49
N ALA A 45 26.10 -12.96 1.55
CA ALA A 45 25.66 -12.26 2.73
C ALA A 45 24.13 -12.24 2.83
N TRP A 46 23.59 -12.46 4.03
CA TRP A 46 22.15 -12.39 4.29
C TRP A 46 21.74 -10.97 4.67
N LYS A 47 20.88 -10.34 3.85
CA LYS A 47 20.48 -8.94 4.01
C LYS A 47 19.20 -8.61 3.24
N VAL A 48 18.74 -7.37 3.40
CA VAL A 48 17.73 -6.77 2.51
C VAL A 48 18.27 -6.72 1.08
N LEU A 49 17.49 -7.26 0.14
CA LEU A 49 17.81 -7.27 -1.30
C LEU A 49 17.10 -6.13 -2.02
N ASP A 50 15.90 -5.75 -1.56
CA ASP A 50 15.17 -4.57 -2.03
C ASP A 50 14.49 -3.88 -0.85
N SER A 51 14.77 -2.58 -0.70
CA SER A 51 14.30 -1.74 0.40
C SER A 51 12.94 -1.08 0.13
N ASN A 52 12.33 -1.32 -1.04
CA ASN A 52 10.95 -0.91 -1.28
C ASN A 52 10.00 -1.65 -0.32
N SER A 53 8.81 -1.09 -0.11
CA SER A 53 7.75 -1.73 0.68
C SER A 53 6.77 -2.49 -0.23
N ALA A 54 5.95 -3.33 0.38
CA ALA A 54 4.83 -4.01 -0.28
C ALA A 54 3.57 -3.84 0.57
N ALA A 55 2.64 -3.03 0.07
CA ALA A 55 1.53 -2.52 0.87
C ALA A 55 0.54 -3.60 1.34
N ASP A 56 0.46 -4.72 0.63
CA ASP A 56 -0.34 -5.87 1.08
C ASP A 56 0.22 -6.46 2.38
N ALA A 57 1.53 -6.72 2.42
CA ALA A 57 2.21 -7.22 3.60
C ALA A 57 2.12 -6.20 4.75
N ASP A 58 2.31 -4.91 4.45
CA ASP A 58 2.28 -3.84 5.45
C ASP A 58 0.91 -3.75 6.12
N LEU A 59 -0.18 -3.77 5.34
CA LEU A 59 -1.55 -3.80 5.88
C LEU A 59 -1.83 -5.05 6.71
N TRP A 60 -1.36 -6.22 6.26
CA TRP A 60 -1.51 -7.44 7.05
C TRP A 60 -0.75 -7.36 8.37
N ILE A 61 0.46 -6.80 8.41
CA ILE A 61 1.23 -6.63 9.64
C ILE A 61 0.50 -5.66 10.59
N ALA A 62 0.04 -4.52 10.09
CA ALA A 62 -0.72 -3.54 10.87
C ALA A 62 -2.00 -4.15 11.46
N TYR A 63 -2.79 -4.84 10.62
CA TYR A 63 -3.99 -5.57 11.05
C TYR A 63 -3.68 -6.58 12.15
N ASN A 64 -2.66 -7.42 11.95
CA ASN A 64 -2.28 -8.45 12.90
C ASN A 64 -1.84 -7.86 14.25
N LEU A 65 -1.13 -6.72 14.24
CA LEU A 65 -0.72 -6.02 15.46
C LEU A 65 -1.91 -5.41 16.20
N LEU A 66 -2.83 -4.78 15.48
CA LEU A 66 -4.04 -4.19 16.06
C LEU A 66 -4.96 -5.27 16.66
N GLU A 67 -5.19 -6.36 15.93
CA GLU A 67 -6.00 -7.46 16.44
C GLU A 67 -5.32 -8.21 17.58
N ALA A 68 -4.00 -8.40 17.54
CA ALA A 68 -3.24 -8.91 18.68
C ALA A 68 -3.32 -7.99 19.89
N GLY A 69 -3.27 -6.67 19.68
CA GLY A 69 -3.46 -5.65 20.71
C GLY A 69 -4.82 -5.78 21.40
N ARG A 70 -5.89 -5.92 20.59
CA ARG A 70 -7.26 -6.11 21.05
C ARG A 70 -7.48 -7.46 21.76
N LEU A 71 -7.05 -8.56 21.17
CA LEU A 71 -7.32 -9.91 21.67
C LEU A 71 -6.47 -10.27 22.88
N TRP A 72 -5.20 -9.86 22.90
CA TRP A 72 -4.28 -10.15 23.99
C TRP A 72 -4.08 -8.98 24.97
N GLN A 73 -4.88 -7.92 24.83
CA GLN A 73 -4.86 -6.73 25.69
C GLN A 73 -3.45 -6.11 25.80
N SER A 74 -2.74 -6.06 24.68
CA SER A 74 -1.35 -5.61 24.62
C SER A 74 -1.25 -4.20 24.07
N ARG A 75 -0.95 -3.24 24.96
CA ARG A 75 -0.70 -1.85 24.55
C ARG A 75 0.45 -1.74 23.55
N ARG A 76 1.47 -2.59 23.67
CA ARG A 76 2.62 -2.64 22.75
C ARG A 76 2.18 -2.89 21.31
N TYR A 77 1.41 -3.95 21.07
CA TYR A 77 0.95 -4.27 19.71
C TYR A 77 -0.02 -3.22 19.19
N GLN A 78 -0.90 -2.71 20.05
CA GLN A 78 -1.84 -1.64 19.67
C GLN A 78 -1.10 -0.39 19.18
N THR A 79 -0.12 0.10 19.95
CA THR A 79 0.67 1.28 19.58
C THR A 79 1.45 1.03 18.30
N LEU A 80 2.15 -0.10 18.20
CA LEU A 80 2.97 -0.40 17.02
C LEU A 80 2.13 -0.55 15.75
N GLY A 81 1.01 -1.27 15.82
CA GLY A 81 0.08 -1.41 14.69
C GLY A 81 -0.54 -0.09 14.26
N THR A 82 -0.82 0.80 15.22
CA THR A 82 -1.34 2.15 14.93
C THR A 82 -0.30 3.00 14.21
N LEU A 83 0.95 3.02 14.69
CA LEU A 83 2.05 3.78 14.08
C LEU A 83 2.39 3.26 12.69
N LEU A 84 2.36 1.94 12.48
CA LEU A 84 2.54 1.35 11.16
C LEU A 84 1.40 1.73 10.21
N LEU A 85 0.15 1.66 10.65
CA LEU A 85 -1.01 2.05 9.82
C LEU A 85 -0.95 3.53 9.40
N GLN A 86 -0.54 4.42 10.31
CA GLN A 86 -0.27 5.83 9.98
C GLN A 86 0.77 5.97 8.89
N ARG A 87 1.84 5.17 8.97
CA ARG A 87 2.93 5.23 8.01
C ARG A 87 2.48 4.78 6.62
N ILE A 88 1.72 3.69 6.54
CA ILE A 88 1.09 3.22 5.28
C ILE A 88 0.26 4.35 4.68
N GLY A 89 -0.59 5.01 5.48
CA GLY A 89 -1.40 6.14 5.02
C GLY A 89 -0.60 7.33 4.48
N ARG A 90 0.59 7.59 5.05
CA ARG A 90 1.47 8.69 4.60
C ARG A 90 2.36 8.34 3.40
N GLU A 91 2.82 7.09 3.32
CA GLU A 91 3.90 6.70 2.40
C GLU A 91 3.42 5.83 1.23
N GLU A 92 2.25 5.20 1.31
CA GLU A 92 1.74 4.26 0.30
C GLU A 92 0.33 4.57 -0.17
N VAL A 93 -0.19 5.76 0.12
CA VAL A 93 -1.51 6.21 -0.38
C VAL A 93 -1.32 7.43 -1.27
N ALA A 94 -2.02 7.43 -2.42
CA ALA A 94 -2.04 8.56 -3.33
C ALA A 94 -3.47 9.05 -3.56
N ASN A 95 -3.65 10.36 -3.71
CA ASN A 95 -4.89 10.94 -4.19
C ASN A 95 -4.92 10.94 -5.73
N ILE A 96 -5.70 10.05 -6.31
CA ILE A 96 -5.82 9.85 -7.76
C ILE A 96 -7.06 10.61 -8.28
N PRO A 97 -6.91 11.49 -9.28
CA PRO A 97 -8.04 12.19 -9.88
C PRO A 97 -9.17 11.24 -10.33
N GLY A 98 -10.39 11.49 -9.84
CA GLY A 98 -11.57 10.69 -10.14
C GLY A 98 -11.74 9.40 -9.32
N LEU A 99 -10.70 8.94 -8.60
CA LEU A 99 -10.78 7.77 -7.71
C LEU A 99 -10.68 8.18 -6.23
N GLY A 100 -10.05 9.31 -5.92
CA GLY A 100 -9.77 9.73 -4.55
C GLY A 100 -8.54 9.02 -4.00
N LEU A 101 -8.52 8.78 -2.70
CA LEU A 101 -7.38 8.15 -2.03
C LEU A 101 -7.34 6.64 -2.30
N VAL A 102 -6.18 6.18 -2.76
CA VAL A 102 -5.97 4.79 -3.18
C VAL A 102 -4.64 4.29 -2.65
N LEU A 103 -4.65 3.07 -2.10
CA LEU A 103 -3.45 2.35 -1.70
C LEU A 103 -2.63 1.95 -2.94
N LEU A 104 -1.36 2.37 -2.97
CA LEU A 104 -0.37 1.95 -3.95
C LEU A 104 0.20 0.58 -3.54
N PRO A 105 0.68 -0.25 -4.48
CA PRO A 105 1.27 -1.54 -4.13
C PRO A 105 2.58 -1.47 -3.31
N GLY A 106 3.19 -0.29 -3.20
CA GLY A 106 4.38 -0.03 -2.40
C GLY A 106 4.76 1.46 -2.47
N LYS A 107 5.71 1.91 -1.64
CA LYS A 107 6.10 3.32 -1.54
C LYS A 107 6.72 3.91 -2.81
N MET A 108 7.41 3.10 -3.61
CA MET A 108 8.09 3.56 -4.84
C MET A 108 7.71 2.72 -6.07
N GLY A 109 7.70 3.35 -7.25
CA GLY A 109 7.63 2.65 -8.55
C GLY A 109 6.23 2.45 -9.14
N PHE A 110 5.18 2.91 -8.47
CA PHE A 110 3.78 2.70 -8.89
C PHE A 110 3.07 3.95 -9.41
N VAL A 111 3.77 5.10 -9.44
CA VAL A 111 3.28 6.37 -9.97
C VAL A 111 4.24 6.85 -11.05
N ALA A 112 3.71 7.25 -12.21
CA ALA A 112 4.49 7.84 -13.29
C ALA A 112 3.63 8.84 -14.09
N GLU A 113 4.00 10.12 -14.07
CA GLU A 113 3.25 11.21 -14.74
C GLU A 113 1.78 11.22 -14.31
N ASP A 114 0.88 10.80 -15.22
CA ASP A 114 -0.57 10.69 -15.09
C ASP A 114 -1.05 9.24 -15.03
N ARG A 115 -0.16 8.30 -14.66
CA ARG A 115 -0.44 6.86 -14.59
C ARG A 115 -0.13 6.29 -13.22
N TRP A 116 -1.02 5.42 -12.77
CA TRP A 116 -0.91 4.66 -11.52
C TRP A 116 -1.03 3.17 -11.80
N ARG A 117 -0.16 2.38 -11.20
CA ARG A 117 -0.25 0.91 -11.22
C ARG A 117 -0.83 0.45 -9.90
N LEU A 118 -1.97 -0.23 -9.98
CA LEU A 118 -2.71 -0.72 -8.82
C LEU A 118 -2.77 -2.24 -8.85
N ASN A 119 -2.88 -2.85 -7.66
CA ASN A 119 -3.13 -4.28 -7.53
C ASN A 119 -4.40 -4.52 -6.71
N PRO A 120 -5.50 -5.00 -7.32
CA PRO A 120 -6.75 -5.28 -6.61
C PRO A 120 -6.62 -6.28 -5.46
N SER A 121 -5.63 -7.18 -5.48
CA SER A 121 -5.47 -8.18 -4.42
C SER A 121 -4.87 -7.61 -3.13
N TYR A 122 -4.32 -6.38 -3.15
CA TYR A 122 -3.55 -5.81 -2.05
C TYR A 122 -4.42 -5.19 -0.95
N LEU A 123 -5.72 -5.07 -1.20
CA LEU A 123 -6.67 -4.57 -0.22
C LEU A 123 -7.85 -5.54 -0.04
N PRO A 124 -7.63 -6.69 0.64
CA PRO A 124 -8.70 -7.62 0.94
C PRO A 124 -9.77 -6.95 1.80
N ALA A 125 -11.05 -7.13 1.45
CA ALA A 125 -12.16 -6.53 2.20
C ALA A 125 -12.17 -6.91 3.70
N ALA A 126 -11.72 -8.13 4.02
CA ALA A 126 -11.58 -8.63 5.38
C ALA A 126 -10.57 -7.83 6.24
N VAL A 127 -9.59 -7.18 5.61
CA VAL A 127 -8.58 -6.35 6.28
C VAL A 127 -8.98 -4.86 6.22
N ALA A 128 -9.46 -4.40 5.06
CA ALA A 128 -9.79 -2.99 4.83
C ALA A 128 -10.90 -2.48 5.76
N GLY A 129 -11.98 -3.26 5.92
CA GLY A 129 -13.13 -2.87 6.75
C GLY A 129 -12.74 -2.59 8.22
N PRO A 130 -12.09 -3.53 8.91
CA PRO A 130 -11.62 -3.34 10.28
C PRO A 130 -10.62 -2.19 10.47
N LEU A 131 -9.77 -1.91 9.49
CA LEU A 131 -8.77 -0.83 9.58
C LEU A 131 -9.35 0.57 9.36
N CYS A 132 -10.42 0.70 8.56
CA CYS A 132 -10.98 2.01 8.18
C CYS A 132 -11.44 2.91 9.36
N PRO A 133 -12.11 2.40 10.42
CA PRO A 133 -12.40 3.22 11.59
C PRO A 133 -11.16 3.67 12.36
N ILE A 134 -10.15 2.79 12.43
CA ILE A 134 -8.89 3.05 13.18
C ILE A 134 -8.08 4.11 12.46
N GLU A 135 -7.95 4.00 11.14
CA GLU A 135 -7.30 5.01 10.30
C GLU A 135 -7.99 6.38 10.46
N ARG A 136 -9.33 6.43 10.38
CA ARG A 136 -10.06 7.70 10.54
C ARG A 136 -9.87 8.36 11.90
N ALA A 137 -9.89 7.58 12.98
CA ALA A 137 -9.65 8.09 14.34
C ALA A 137 -8.23 8.66 14.48
N VAL A 138 -7.27 8.00 13.82
CA VAL A 138 -5.89 8.42 13.80
C VAL A 138 -5.67 9.66 12.91
N ALA A 139 -6.36 9.76 11.79
CA ALA A 139 -6.32 10.90 10.90
C ALA A 139 -7.06 12.14 11.46
N SER A 140 -7.97 11.97 12.42
CA SER A 140 -8.57 13.11 13.14
C SER A 140 -7.66 13.71 14.22
N ASP A 141 -6.72 12.92 14.75
CA ASP A 141 -5.76 13.36 15.78
C ASP A 141 -4.51 14.04 15.18
N ALA A 142 -4.20 13.77 13.90
CA ALA A 142 -3.21 14.49 13.14
C ALA A 142 -3.91 15.55 12.27
N GLU A 143 -3.46 16.80 12.29
CA GLU A 143 -4.06 17.95 11.56
C GLU A 143 -4.18 17.83 10.01
N ASN A 144 -4.06 16.64 9.41
CA ASN A 144 -4.05 16.45 7.97
C ASN A 144 -5.00 15.34 7.49
N GLN A 145 -6.01 15.78 6.73
CA GLN A 145 -6.90 15.10 5.77
C GLN A 145 -7.21 13.59 5.97
N PRO A 146 -8.50 13.18 5.99
CA PRO A 146 -8.88 11.79 6.20
C PRO A 146 -8.33 10.89 5.08
N THR A 147 -7.52 9.89 5.44
CA THR A 147 -6.91 8.97 4.48
C THR A 147 -7.85 7.79 4.21
N VAL A 148 -8.92 7.99 3.45
CA VAL A 148 -9.84 6.89 3.14
C VAL A 148 -9.09 5.78 2.38
N ILE A 149 -8.74 4.69 3.08
CA ILE A 149 -8.44 3.41 2.45
C ILE A 149 -9.77 2.93 1.87
N ALA A 150 -10.10 3.37 0.66
CA ALA A 150 -11.30 2.98 -0.04
C ALA A 150 -11.17 1.52 -0.49
N GLY A 151 -11.48 0.59 0.42
CA GLY A 151 -12.00 -0.70 0.00
C GLY A 151 -13.34 -0.43 -0.66
N ASN A 152 -13.49 -0.81 -1.93
CA ASN A 152 -14.69 -0.61 -2.75
C ASN A 152 -15.99 -1.03 -2.02
N GLY A 153 -16.53 -0.14 -1.22
CA GLY A 153 -17.87 -0.17 -0.67
C GLY A 153 -18.68 0.85 -1.44
N SER A 154 -19.33 0.39 -2.52
CA SER A 154 -20.34 1.13 -3.29
C SER A 154 -19.85 2.17 -4.31
N ALA A 155 -18.83 1.85 -5.10
CA ALA A 155 -18.84 2.32 -6.49
C ALA A 155 -19.76 1.38 -7.28
N ARG A 156 -20.94 1.87 -7.71
CA ARG A 156 -21.80 1.14 -8.64
C ARG A 156 -20.99 0.85 -9.90
N ILE A 157 -20.51 -0.38 -10.03
CA ILE A 157 -19.97 -0.91 -11.27
C ILE A 157 -21.14 -0.98 -12.25
N PHE A 158 -21.19 -0.05 -13.19
CA PHE A 158 -21.87 -0.25 -14.46
C PHE A 158 -20.79 -0.38 -15.55
N PRO A 159 -20.86 -1.40 -16.43
CA PRO A 159 -19.74 -1.81 -17.26
C PRO A 159 -19.76 -1.08 -18.61
N ARG A 160 -18.58 -0.76 -19.14
CA ARG A 160 -18.14 -1.18 -20.47
C ARG A 160 -16.70 -0.74 -20.73
N LEU A 161 -15.91 -1.70 -21.24
CA LEU A 161 -14.63 -1.49 -21.89
C LEU A 161 -14.67 -0.25 -22.80
N GLY A 162 -13.96 0.79 -22.39
CA GLY A 162 -13.66 1.95 -23.21
C GLY A 162 -12.14 2.11 -23.24
N ARG A 163 -11.55 1.81 -24.39
CA ARG A 163 -10.12 2.01 -24.68
C ARG A 163 -9.71 3.45 -24.29
N VAL A 164 -8.78 3.59 -23.37
CA VAL A 164 -8.01 4.85 -23.25
C VAL A 164 -6.98 4.83 -24.38
N ALA A 165 -7.09 5.81 -25.27
CA ALA A 165 -6.37 5.88 -26.53
C ALA A 165 -4.86 6.09 -26.32
N ILE A 166 -4.06 5.28 -27.00
CA ILE A 166 -2.60 5.44 -27.13
C ILE A 166 -2.34 6.56 -28.14
N GLY A 167 -1.74 7.65 -27.69
CA GLY A 167 -1.21 8.69 -28.56
C GLY A 167 0.06 8.23 -29.27
N GLN A 168 -0.03 7.95 -30.57
CA GLN A 168 1.10 7.98 -31.48
C GLN A 168 0.69 8.67 -32.78
N ARG A 169 1.38 9.77 -33.12
CA ARG A 169 2.00 9.96 -34.45
C ARG A 169 2.83 11.23 -34.51
N LEU A 170 4.13 11.04 -34.68
CA LEU A 170 5.03 11.98 -35.31
C LEU A 170 4.72 12.08 -36.82
N ALA A 171 4.89 13.32 -37.30
CA ALA A 171 5.13 13.80 -38.66
C ALA A 171 5.02 12.84 -39.87
N ALA A 172 4.20 13.25 -40.84
CA ALA A 172 4.52 13.11 -42.27
C ALA A 172 3.83 14.22 -43.08
N ARG A 173 4.64 15.02 -43.79
CA ARG A 173 4.23 15.99 -44.82
C ARG A 173 3.64 15.27 -46.04
N SER A 174 2.61 15.81 -46.67
CA SER A 174 2.68 16.26 -48.08
C SER A 174 1.33 16.78 -48.63
N ARG A 175 1.41 18.03 -49.14
CA ARG A 175 0.78 18.61 -50.34
C ARG A 175 -0.65 18.20 -50.72
N GLN A 176 -1.55 19.19 -50.70
CA GLN A 176 -2.41 19.46 -51.85
C GLN A 176 -2.62 20.98 -52.02
N THR A 177 -2.24 21.44 -53.21
CA THR A 177 -2.21 22.82 -53.68
C THR A 177 -3.62 23.27 -54.09
N GLN A 178 -3.90 24.54 -53.81
CA GLN A 178 -5.12 25.27 -54.17
C GLN A 178 -5.41 25.26 -55.67
N TYR A 179 -6.69 25.08 -56.01
CA TYR A 179 -7.29 25.58 -57.25
C TYR A 179 -7.56 27.09 -57.10
N ARG A 180 -7.00 27.91 -57.99
CA ARG A 180 -7.57 29.23 -58.31
C ARG A 180 -7.40 29.51 -59.81
N GLN A 181 -8.44 30.17 -60.33
CA GLN A 181 -8.81 30.35 -61.73
C GLN A 181 -7.92 31.34 -62.50
N LEU A 182 -8.03 31.21 -63.83
CA LEU A 182 -7.61 32.10 -64.94
C LEU A 182 -6.16 32.01 -65.39
#